data_AF-A0A7S2XG92-F1
#
_entry.id   AF-A0A7S2XG92-F1
#
_cell.length_a   1.000
_cell.length_b   1.000
_cell.length_c   1.000
_cell.angle_alpha   90.00
_cell.angle_beta   90.00
_cell.angle_gamma   90.00
#
_symmetry.space_group_name_H-M   'P 1'
#
loop_
_entity.id
_entity.type
_entity.pdbx_description
1 polymer ?
#
loop_
_entity_poly.entity_id
_entity_poly.type
_entity_poly.pdbx_seq_one_letter_code
_entity_poly.pdbx_strand_id
1 'polypeptide(L)'
;ELNVNKLNRWIGELIRTKANDMFRYKGVLAVKGMQKKFVFQGVHMLFSGGFDTYKSRWKEGETRECRFVFIGRNLQKKQLVDGFMNCKAKDQLRFKVGDRVEAKCDTWLPGKIEKLWDRGNPYRIKLDNNQGRVWG
;
A
#
# COMPACT_ATOMS: atom_id res chain seq x y z
N GLU A 1 8.41 5.75 -2.95
CA GLU A 1 7.09 5.50 -2.34
C GLU A 1 6.61 4.08 -2.62
N LEU A 2 5.64 3.57 -1.87
CA LEU A 2 5.09 2.22 -1.98
C LEU A 2 3.61 2.20 -2.37
N ASN A 3 3.18 1.07 -2.92
CA ASN A 3 1.78 0.73 -3.12
C ASN A 3 1.26 0.01 -1.87
N VAL A 4 0.26 0.59 -1.20
CA VAL A 4 -0.27 0.07 0.06
C VAL A 4 -0.99 -1.27 -0.10
N ASN A 5 -1.64 -1.51 -1.24
CA ASN A 5 -2.35 -2.77 -1.51
C ASN A 5 -1.37 -3.94 -1.66
N LYS A 6 -0.26 -3.71 -2.37
CA LYS A 6 0.84 -4.70 -2.45
C LYS A 6 1.47 -4.96 -1.09
N LEU A 7 1.72 -3.90 -0.34
CA LEU A 7 2.30 -3.98 0.99
C LEU A 7 1.41 -4.80 1.94
N ASN A 8 0.11 -4.50 2.01
CA ASN A 8 -0.83 -5.21 2.88
C ASN A 8 -0.89 -6.70 2.52
N ARG A 9 -0.92 -7.04 1.22
CA ARG A 9 -0.88 -8.44 0.76
C ARG A 9 0.40 -9.14 1.18
N TRP A 10 1.55 -8.52 0.93
CA TRP A 10 2.85 -9.08 1.26
C TRP A 10 3.05 -9.24 2.78
N ILE A 11 2.67 -8.24 3.59
CA ILE A 11 2.70 -8.34 5.05
C ILE A 11 1.78 -9.46 5.55
N GLY A 12 0.57 -9.57 4.99
CA GLY A 12 -0.36 -10.64 5.34
C GLY A 12 0.23 -12.03 5.08
N GLU A 13 0.89 -12.21 3.93
CA GLU A 13 1.60 -13.46 3.61
C GLU A 13 2.79 -13.70 4.54
N LEU A 14 3.56 -12.66 4.84
CA LEU A 14 4.71 -12.73 5.73
C LEU A 14 4.30 -13.15 7.14
N ILE A 15 3.24 -12.56 7.69
CA ILE A 15 2.70 -12.94 9.01
C ILE A 15 2.25 -14.41 8.97
N ARG A 16 1.47 -14.81 7.96
CA ARG A 16 0.97 -16.20 7.83
C ARG A 16 2.08 -17.24 7.77
N THR A 17 3.22 -16.91 7.17
CA THR A 17 4.30 -17.87 6.90
C THR A 17 5.48 -17.77 7.89
N LYS A 18 5.68 -16.62 8.53
CA LYS A 18 6.88 -16.32 9.34
C LYS A 18 6.57 -15.74 10.72
N ALA A 19 5.31 -15.63 11.16
CA ALA A 19 4.96 -15.02 12.45
C ALA A 19 5.71 -15.61 13.66
N ASN A 20 5.93 -16.93 13.69
CA ASN A 20 6.63 -17.59 14.81
C ASN A 20 8.10 -17.17 14.95
N ASP A 21 8.70 -16.71 13.85
CA ASP A 21 10.08 -16.28 13.78
C ASP A 21 10.21 -14.75 13.84
N MET A 22 9.10 -14.02 13.75
CA MET A 22 9.03 -12.56 13.83
C MET A 22 8.53 -12.11 15.20
N PHE A 23 9.45 -11.66 16.05
CA PHE A 23 9.13 -11.21 17.40
C PHE A 23 8.52 -9.81 17.39
N ARG A 24 9.11 -8.90 16.60
CA ARG A 24 8.65 -7.52 16.48
C ARG A 24 8.92 -6.98 15.10
N TYR A 25 8.03 -6.12 14.63
CA TYR A 25 8.25 -5.39 13.40
C TYR A 25 7.56 -4.03 13.45
N LYS A 26 8.19 -3.02 12.84
CA LYS A 26 7.70 -1.63 12.81
C LYS A 26 8.09 -0.99 11.50
N GLY A 27 7.17 -0.26 10.90
CA GLY A 27 7.46 0.50 9.69
C GLY A 27 6.84 1.88 9.68
N VAL A 28 7.54 2.80 9.01
CA VAL A 28 7.07 4.13 8.63
C VAL A 28 7.29 4.24 7.13
N LEU A 29 6.21 4.37 6.37
CA LEU A 29 6.23 4.23 4.92
C LEU A 29 5.61 5.43 4.22
N ALA A 30 6.28 5.89 3.17
CA ALA A 30 5.73 6.81 2.20
C ALA A 30 4.88 6.04 1.17
N VAL A 31 3.56 6.20 1.27
CA VAL A 31 2.60 5.62 0.31
C VAL A 31 2.33 6.62 -0.82
N LYS A 32 2.37 6.12 -2.07
CA LYS A 32 2.14 6.98 -3.23
C LYS A 32 0.69 7.47 -3.26
N GLY A 33 0.50 8.77 -3.52
CA GLY A 33 -0.84 9.38 -3.48
C GLY A 33 -1.36 9.71 -2.09
N MET A 34 -0.51 9.63 -1.06
CA MET A 34 -0.89 9.94 0.32
C MET A 34 0.08 10.88 1.00
N GLN A 35 -0.44 11.97 1.56
CA GLN A 35 0.34 12.96 2.32
C GLN A 35 0.61 12.53 3.78
N LYS A 36 -0.04 11.45 4.23
CA LYS A 36 0.17 10.87 5.55
C LYS A 36 1.20 9.74 5.48
N LYS A 37 2.04 9.65 6.49
CA LYS A 37 2.87 8.50 6.83
C LYS A 37 1.95 7.31 7.09
N PHE A 38 2.26 6.17 6.49
CA PHE A 38 1.67 4.91 6.87
C PHE A 38 2.55 4.29 7.95
N VAL A 39 2.04 4.21 9.17
CA VAL A 39 2.77 3.64 10.31
C VAL A 39 2.08 2.36 10.70
N PHE A 40 2.86 1.31 10.89
CA PHE A 40 2.36 0.04 11.39
C PHE A 40 3.38 -0.57 12.32
N GLN A 41 2.88 -1.34 13.27
CA GLN A 41 3.65 -2.03 14.27
C GLN A 41 2.98 -3.36 14.58
N GLY A 42 3.79 -4.37 14.86
CA GLY A 42 3.27 -5.64 15.34
C GLY A 42 4.22 -6.36 16.27
N VAL A 43 3.62 -7.18 17.12
CA VAL A 43 4.29 -8.06 18.08
C VAL A 43 3.72 -9.45 17.84
N HIS A 44 4.58 -10.41 17.48
CA HIS A 44 4.15 -11.74 17.05
C HIS A 44 3.04 -11.70 15.96
N MET A 45 1.86 -12.26 16.24
CA MET A 45 0.73 -12.31 15.30
C MET A 45 -0.15 -11.05 15.31
N LEU A 46 0.06 -10.12 16.24
CA LEU A 46 -0.78 -8.93 16.35
C LEU A 46 -0.27 -7.85 15.41
N PHE A 47 -0.98 -7.63 14.31
CA PHE A 47 -0.76 -6.52 13.40
C PHE A 47 -1.64 -5.33 13.83
N SER A 48 -1.02 -4.21 14.16
CA SER A 48 -1.69 -2.91 14.31
C SER A 48 -1.10 -1.94 13.30
N GLY A 49 -1.82 -1.69 12.21
CA GLY A 49 -1.42 -0.77 11.16
C GLY A 49 -2.55 0.17 10.81
N GLY A 50 -2.27 1.46 10.77
CA GLY A 50 -3.27 2.48 10.49
C GLY A 50 -2.64 3.79 10.08
N PHE A 51 -3.39 4.60 9.35
CA PHE A 51 -3.04 6.01 9.12
C PHE A 51 -3.35 6.83 10.38
N ASP A 52 -2.85 6.43 11.55
CA ASP A 52 -3.37 6.96 12.80
C ASP A 52 -2.71 8.28 13.23
N THR A 53 -3.59 9.20 13.62
CA THR A 53 -3.43 10.55 14.19
C THR A 53 -2.77 11.66 13.36
N TYR A 54 -3.28 12.88 13.57
CA TYR A 54 -2.86 14.16 12.96
C TYR A 54 -1.34 14.43 12.98
N LYS A 55 -0.58 13.73 13.84
CA LYS A 55 0.88 13.81 13.96
C LYS A 55 1.64 13.07 12.84
N SER A 56 0.92 12.35 11.96
CA SER A 56 1.49 11.46 10.96
C SER A 56 1.55 12.06 9.55
N ARG A 57 1.34 13.37 9.34
CA ARG A 57 1.62 13.99 8.03
C ARG A 57 3.13 14.13 7.82
N TRP A 58 3.58 13.98 6.58
CA TRP A 58 4.92 14.43 6.23
C TRP A 58 4.97 15.95 6.41
N LYS A 59 5.99 16.48 7.11
CA LYS A 59 6.19 17.92 7.20
C LYS A 59 6.59 18.46 5.84
N GLU A 60 6.38 19.76 5.63
CA GLU A 60 6.90 20.44 4.44
C GLU A 60 8.43 20.31 4.39
N GLY A 61 8.97 19.92 3.24
CA GLY A 61 10.40 19.63 3.07
C GLY A 61 10.91 18.33 3.70
N GLU A 62 10.06 17.55 4.40
CA GLU A 62 10.48 16.26 4.96
C GLU A 62 10.67 15.21 3.86
N THR A 63 11.85 14.58 3.83
CA THR A 63 12.13 13.48 2.89
C THR A 63 11.18 12.31 3.14
N ARG A 64 10.37 12.02 2.12
CA ARG A 64 9.41 10.90 2.16
C ARG A 64 10.13 9.58 1.93
N GLU A 65 10.47 8.92 3.04
CA GLU A 65 11.20 7.66 3.04
C GLU A 65 10.36 6.47 3.52
N CYS A 66 10.88 5.27 3.29
CA CYS A 66 10.27 4.03 3.73
C CYS A 66 11.26 3.26 4.57
N ARG A 67 10.99 3.14 5.87
CA ARG A 67 11.81 2.37 6.81
C ARG A 67 10.98 1.24 7.38
N PHE A 68 11.54 0.04 7.36
CA PHE A 68 10.93 -1.16 7.92
C PHE A 68 11.99 -1.91 8.73
N VAL A 69 11.69 -2.14 10.02
CA VAL A 69 12.52 -2.90 10.94
C VAL A 69 11.83 -4.22 11.26
N PHE A 70 12.60 -5.31 11.18
CA PHE A 70 12.21 -6.65 11.61
C PHE A 70 13.15 -7.12 12.72
N ILE A 71 12.60 -7.73 13.75
CA ILE A 71 13.33 -8.36 14.85
C ILE A 71 12.79 -9.78 14.98
N GLY A 72 13.68 -10.76 14.92
CA GLY A 72 13.30 -12.17 14.88
C GLY A 72 14.50 -13.09 14.71
N ARG A 73 14.22 -14.37 14.49
CA ARG A 73 15.22 -15.43 14.24
C ARG A 73 15.00 -16.06 12.87
N ASN A 74 16.01 -16.69 12.29
CA ASN A 74 15.91 -17.38 10.99
C ASN A 74 15.32 -16.51 9.84
N LEU A 75 15.44 -15.19 9.95
CA LEU A 75 14.92 -14.24 8.96
C LEU A 75 15.90 -14.12 7.80
N GLN A 76 15.44 -14.45 6.60
CA GLN A 76 16.25 -14.30 5.39
C GLN A 76 16.20 -12.85 4.89
N LYS A 77 17.24 -12.07 5.20
CA LYS A 77 17.35 -10.65 4.83
C LYS A 77 17.02 -10.38 3.36
N LYS A 78 17.58 -11.18 2.45
CA LYS A 78 17.36 -11.01 1.00
C LYS A 78 15.88 -11.16 0.63
N GLN A 79 15.20 -12.19 1.15
CA GLN A 79 13.77 -12.41 0.88
C GLN A 79 12.92 -11.25 1.40
N LEU A 80 13.21 -10.73 2.60
CA LEU A 80 12.50 -9.58 3.17
C LEU A 80 12.69 -8.31 2.35
N VAL A 81 13.93 -8.04 1.94
CA VAL A 81 14.26 -6.88 1.09
C VAL A 81 13.58 -7.01 -0.27
N ASP A 82 13.70 -8.15 -0.94
CA ASP A 82 13.11 -8.38 -2.26
C ASP A 82 11.57 -8.24 -2.20
N GLY A 83 10.93 -8.85 -1.20
CA GLY A 83 9.48 -8.74 -0.98
C GLY A 83 9.02 -7.30 -0.73
N PHE A 84 9.76 -6.55 0.08
CA PHE A 84 9.47 -5.14 0.31
C PHE A 84 9.66 -4.28 -0.94
N MET A 85 10.73 -4.53 -1.71
CA MET A 85 11.02 -3.80 -2.94
C MET A 85 9.99 -4.06 -4.03
N ASN A 86 9.38 -5.26 -4.06
CA ASN A 86 8.26 -5.59 -4.95
C ASN A 86 6.98 -4.78 -4.65
N CYS A 87 6.88 -4.21 -3.45
CA CYS A 87 5.80 -3.31 -3.05
C CYS A 87 6.00 -1.87 -3.55
N LYS A 88 7.12 -1.54 -4.22
CA LYS A 88 7.32 -0.23 -4.82
C LYS A 88 6.17 0.15 -5.74
N ALA A 89 5.73 1.39 -5.59
CA ALA A 89 4.76 1.97 -6.50
C ALA A 89 5.41 2.14 -7.87
N LYS A 90 4.72 1.71 -8.93
CA LYS A 90 5.19 1.95 -10.30
C LYS A 90 4.95 3.41 -10.67
N ASP A 91 5.92 4.03 -11.33
CA ASP A 91 5.74 5.40 -11.84
C ASP A 91 4.85 5.42 -13.08
N GLN A 92 5.06 4.46 -13.97
CA GLN A 92 4.21 4.24 -15.12
C GLN A 92 3.13 3.21 -14.80
N LEU A 93 1.89 3.68 -14.79
CA LEU A 93 0.70 2.83 -14.68
C LEU A 93 0.24 2.39 -16.08
N ARG A 94 -0.50 1.27 -16.13
CA ARG A 94 -0.99 0.67 -17.38
C ARG A 94 -1.95 1.60 -18.11
N PHE A 95 -2.84 2.23 -17.36
CA PHE A 95 -3.86 3.14 -17.87
C PHE A 95 -3.54 4.58 -17.49
N LYS A 96 -3.92 5.51 -18.35
CA LYS A 96 -3.79 6.96 -18.18
C LYS A 96 -5.14 7.56 -17.78
N VAL A 97 -5.11 8.75 -17.19
CA VAL A 97 -6.33 9.54 -16.98
C VAL A 97 -7.01 9.75 -18.32
N GLY A 98 -8.27 9.38 -18.42
CA GLY A 98 -9.01 9.44 -19.67
C GLY A 98 -9.34 8.08 -20.28
N ASP A 99 -8.58 7.03 -19.97
CA ASP A 99 -8.74 5.74 -20.62
C ASP A 99 -10.07 5.08 -20.22
N ARG A 100 -10.69 4.41 -21.20
CA ARG A 100 -11.86 3.54 -20.99
C ARG A 100 -11.40 2.23 -20.38
N VAL A 101 -12.03 1.83 -19.29
CA VAL A 101 -11.73 0.58 -18.57
C VAL A 101 -13.00 -0.04 -18.03
N GLU A 102 -12.94 -1.32 -17.69
CA GLU A 102 -13.97 -1.99 -16.91
C GLU A 102 -13.44 -2.25 -15.50
N ALA A 103 -14.23 -1.90 -14.50
CA ALA A 103 -13.95 -2.20 -13.10
C ALA A 103 -14.75 -3.43 -12.69
N LYS A 104 -14.07 -4.41 -12.08
CA LYS A 104 -14.75 -5.56 -11.47
C LYS A 104 -15.25 -5.16 -10.09
N CYS A 105 -16.56 -4.92 -9.98
CA CYS A 105 -17.27 -4.80 -8.71
C CYS A 105 -17.98 -6.14 -8.45
N ASP A 106 -19.32 -6.16 -8.34
CA ASP A 106 -20.09 -7.41 -8.39
C ASP A 106 -20.16 -7.98 -9.82
N THR A 107 -20.31 -7.07 -10.78
CA THR A 107 -20.18 -7.32 -12.22
C THR A 107 -19.08 -6.44 -12.81
N TRP A 108 -18.71 -6.70 -14.06
CA TRP A 108 -17.84 -5.79 -14.81
C TRP A 108 -18.65 -4.55 -15.21
N LEU A 109 -18.18 -3.39 -14.76
CA LEU A 109 -18.85 -2.13 -15.01
C LEU A 109 -17.92 -1.22 -15.81
N PRO A 110 -18.38 -0.69 -16.97
CA PRO A 110 -17.59 0.24 -17.75
C PRO A 110 -17.44 1.58 -17.02
N GLY A 111 -16.29 2.20 -17.22
CA GLY A 111 -15.98 3.50 -16.67
C GLY A 111 -14.80 4.16 -17.34
N LYS A 112 -14.30 5.20 -16.69
CA LYS A 112 -13.17 6.00 -17.16
C LYS A 112 -12.20 6.25 -16.02
N ILE A 113 -10.91 6.17 -16.30
CA ILE A 113 -9.88 6.57 -15.33
C ILE A 113 -10.02 8.07 -15.07
N GLU A 114 -10.41 8.43 -13.84
CA GLU A 114 -10.59 9.80 -13.41
C GLU A 114 -9.31 10.36 -12.77
N LYS A 115 -8.60 9.57 -11.96
CA LYS A 115 -7.33 9.95 -11.33
C LYS A 115 -6.38 8.77 -11.17
N LEU A 116 -5.09 9.07 -11.11
CA LEU A 116 -4.04 8.12 -10.74
C LEU A 116 -3.56 8.40 -9.32
N TRP A 117 -3.17 7.34 -8.60
CA TRP A 117 -2.64 7.42 -7.23
C TRP A 117 -3.55 8.22 -6.29
N ASP A 118 -4.85 7.89 -6.25
CA ASP A 118 -5.81 8.53 -5.36
C ASP A 118 -5.98 7.72 -4.07
N ARG A 119 -5.74 8.36 -2.92
CA ARG A 119 -5.88 7.74 -1.59
C ARG A 119 -5.09 6.42 -1.43
N GLY A 120 -3.91 6.34 -2.06
CA GLY A 120 -3.06 5.15 -2.00
C GLY A 120 -3.35 4.09 -3.09
N ASN A 121 -4.44 4.25 -3.84
CA ASN A 121 -4.82 3.31 -4.91
C ASN A 121 -4.30 3.80 -6.26
N PRO A 122 -3.74 2.91 -7.11
CA PRO A 122 -3.26 3.27 -8.43
C PRO A 122 -4.28 4.00 -9.31
N TYR A 123 -5.54 3.59 -9.28
CA TYR A 123 -6.59 4.14 -10.14
C TYR A 123 -7.82 4.53 -9.34
N ARG A 124 -8.40 5.66 -9.71
CA ARG A 124 -9.78 6.00 -9.40
C ARG A 124 -10.58 6.00 -10.68
N ILE A 125 -11.60 5.17 -10.73
CA ILE A 125 -12.44 4.94 -11.89
C ILE A 125 -13.80 5.59 -11.62
N LYS A 126 -14.25 6.47 -12.50
CA LYS A 126 -15.61 6.99 -12.51
C LYS A 126 -16.46 6.03 -13.35
N LEU A 127 -17.49 5.44 -12.76
CA LEU A 127 -18.39 4.51 -13.45
C LEU A 127 -19.41 5.28 -14.29
N ASP A 128 -19.81 4.70 -15.41
CA ASP A 128 -20.77 5.32 -16.35
C ASP A 128 -22.21 5.21 -15.84
N ASN A 129 -22.51 4.20 -15.02
CA ASN A 129 -23.85 3.88 -14.53
C ASN A 129 -24.34 4.77 -13.37
N ASN A 130 -23.75 5.96 -13.18
CA ASN A 130 -24.01 6.88 -12.06
C ASN A 130 -23.82 6.27 -10.64
N GLN A 131 -23.28 5.06 -10.48
CA GLN A 131 -22.99 4.46 -9.17
C GLN A 131 -21.75 5.07 -8.48
N GLY A 132 -21.13 6.08 -9.09
CA GLY A 132 -20.09 6.88 -8.46
C GLY A 132 -18.67 6.49 -8.86
N ARG A 133 -17.79 6.31 -7.87
CA ARG A 133 -16.35 6.12 -8.04
C ARG A 133 -15.87 4.88 -7.32
N VAL A 134 -14.99 4.14 -7.96
CA VAL A 134 -14.33 2.95 -7.40
C VAL A 134 -12.82 3.08 -7.50
N TRP A 135 -12.10 2.32 -6.67
CA TRP A 135 -10.64 2.34 -6.61
C TRP A 135 -10.05 0.96 -6.96
N GLY A 136 -8.93 0.95 -7.67
CA GLY A 136 -8.21 -0.26 -8.10
C GLY A 136 -6.72 -0.07 -8.23
#